data_AF-A0A2M7ICL5-F1
#
_entry.id   AF-A0A2M7ICL5-F1
#
_cell.length_a   1.000
_cell.length_b   1.000
_cell.length_c   1.000
_cell.angle_alpha   90.00
_cell.angle_beta   90.00
_cell.angle_gamma   90.00
#
_symmetry.space_group_name_H-M   'P 1'
#
loop_
_entity.id
_entity.type
_entity.pdbx_description
1 polymer ?
#
loop_
_entity_poly.entity_id
_entity_poly.type
_entity_poly.pdbx_seq_one_letter_code
_entity_poly.pdbx_strand_id
1 'polypeptide(L)'
;SIFLITIFIIGIYLYKKISQKKEKLNFQLFFIWGIGIPIVISLISFIKPIYFPRYLIFATVGFLFLIIFIFEKINLYLRAILFTILILLTFNYQKLLIEHRKKIDINKPLKEIKSISNKNDLIYTDDLDFFTTQYYLKNRNIYIYGKSYEDIPAYNGKVLISKENVANNLPFYPRKAFIMNSNGQYTIEAIY
;
A
#
# COMPACT_ATOMS: atom_id res chain seq x y z
N SER A 1 -6.00 -0.78 -17.85
CA SER A 1 -5.14 -0.11 -18.84
C SER A 1 -5.37 -0.75 -20.19
N ILE A 2 -5.92 -0.02 -21.17
CA ILE A 2 -6.16 -0.51 -22.54
C ILE A 2 -4.88 -1.08 -23.15
N PHE A 3 -3.74 -0.48 -22.83
CA PHE A 3 -2.42 -0.89 -23.31
C PHE A 3 -2.04 -2.34 -22.92
N LEU A 4 -2.32 -2.76 -21.69
CA LEU A 4 -2.06 -4.14 -21.27
C LEU A 4 -2.97 -5.14 -22.02
N ILE A 5 -4.21 -4.75 -22.29
CA ILE A 5 -5.14 -5.56 -23.11
C ILE A 5 -4.58 -5.73 -24.52
N THR A 6 -4.01 -4.67 -25.11
CA THR A 6 -3.34 -4.75 -26.41
C THR A 6 -2.19 -5.76 -26.41
N ILE A 7 -1.32 -5.74 -25.39
CA ILE A 7 -0.25 -6.75 -25.24
C ILE A 7 -0.82 -8.16 -25.17
N PHE A 8 -1.93 -8.37 -24.45
CA PHE A 8 -2.58 -9.69 -24.38
C PHE A 8 -3.19 -10.14 -25.70
N ILE A 9 -3.83 -9.24 -26.45
CA ILE A 9 -4.36 -9.57 -27.79
C ILE A 9 -3.22 -10.00 -28.70
N ILE A 10 -2.08 -9.30 -28.67
CA ILE A 10 -0.88 -9.70 -29.42
C ILE A 10 -0.37 -11.06 -28.95
N GLY A 11 -0.30 -11.28 -27.64
CA GLY A 11 0.11 -12.57 -27.07
C GLY A 11 -0.77 -13.74 -27.51
N ILE A 12 -2.09 -13.56 -27.50
CA ILE A 12 -3.06 -14.58 -27.97
C ILE A 12 -2.91 -14.83 -29.48
N TYR A 13 -2.67 -13.78 -30.27
CA TYR A 13 -2.40 -13.92 -31.70
C TYR A 13 -1.12 -14.73 -31.95
N LEU A 14 -0.04 -14.42 -31.22
CA LEU A 14 1.22 -15.16 -31.32
C LEU A 14 1.06 -16.60 -30.87
N TYR A 15 0.31 -16.86 -29.80
CA TYR A 15 0.01 -18.21 -29.32
C TYR A 15 -0.60 -19.11 -30.39
N LYS A 16 -1.47 -18.59 -31.27
CA LYS A 16 -2.02 -19.35 -32.41
C LYS A 16 -0.97 -19.76 -33.44
N LYS A 17 0.12 -19.00 -33.56
CA LYS A 17 1.23 -19.26 -34.50
C LYS A 17 2.34 -20.15 -33.93
N ILE A 18 2.34 -20.43 -32.63
CA ILE A 18 3.37 -21.27 -32.00
C ILE A 18 3.18 -22.73 -32.42
N SER A 19 4.13 -23.26 -33.21
CA SER A 19 4.14 -24.67 -33.62
C SER A 19 4.75 -25.59 -32.54
N GLN A 20 5.67 -25.09 -31.72
CA GLN A 20 6.35 -25.91 -30.72
C GLN A 20 5.47 -26.18 -29.49
N LYS A 21 5.23 -27.47 -29.20
CA LYS A 21 4.37 -27.91 -28.08
C LYS A 21 4.84 -27.39 -26.72
N LYS A 22 6.16 -27.35 -26.46
CA LYS A 22 6.74 -26.88 -25.20
C LYS A 22 6.50 -25.38 -24.98
N GLU A 23 6.71 -24.56 -25.99
CA GLU A 23 6.47 -23.11 -25.91
C GLU A 23 5.00 -22.80 -25.71
N LYS A 24 4.12 -23.56 -26.38
CA LYS A 24 2.67 -23.45 -26.22
C LYS A 24 2.24 -23.77 -24.79
N LEU A 25 2.81 -24.82 -24.19
CA LEU A 25 2.57 -25.19 -22.80
C LEU A 25 3.06 -24.10 -21.84
N ASN A 26 4.26 -23.57 -22.05
CA ASN A 26 4.81 -22.49 -21.22
C ASN A 26 3.90 -21.25 -21.23
N PHE A 27 3.42 -20.84 -22.41
CA PHE A 27 2.47 -19.72 -22.52
C PHE A 27 1.18 -19.99 -21.73
N GLN A 28 0.61 -21.19 -21.85
CA GLN A 28 -0.60 -21.57 -21.10
C GLN A 28 -0.37 -21.52 -19.59
N LEU A 29 0.75 -22.06 -19.10
CA LEU A 29 1.08 -22.06 -17.68
C LEU A 29 1.25 -20.64 -17.14
N PHE A 30 1.98 -19.77 -17.85
CA PHE A 30 2.13 -18.36 -17.44
C PHE A 30 0.81 -17.59 -17.52
N PHE A 31 -0.03 -17.88 -18.50
CA PHE A 31 -1.36 -17.28 -18.62
C PHE A 31 -2.28 -17.70 -17.47
N ILE A 32 -2.35 -18.99 -17.17
CA ILE A 32 -3.15 -19.52 -16.05
C ILE A 32 -2.63 -18.93 -14.73
N TRP A 33 -1.32 -18.90 -14.50
CA TRP A 33 -0.75 -18.37 -13.27
C TRP A 33 -0.93 -16.86 -13.12
N GLY A 34 -0.57 -16.09 -14.16
CA GLY A 34 -0.56 -14.62 -14.10
C GLY A 34 -1.93 -13.96 -14.27
N ILE A 35 -2.89 -14.62 -14.92
CA ILE A 35 -4.20 -14.04 -15.24
C ILE A 35 -5.33 -14.97 -14.78
N GLY A 36 -5.25 -16.27 -15.08
CA GLY A 36 -6.30 -17.22 -14.74
C GLY A 36 -6.60 -17.26 -13.24
N ILE A 37 -5.58 -17.41 -12.40
CA ILE A 37 -5.72 -17.46 -10.94
C ILE A 37 -6.29 -16.14 -10.39
N PRO A 38 -5.75 -14.95 -10.72
CA PRO A 38 -6.37 -13.68 -10.34
C PRO A 38 -7.84 -13.55 -10.76
N ILE A 39 -8.21 -13.95 -11.97
CA ILE A 39 -9.60 -13.89 -12.44
C ILE A 39 -10.49 -14.81 -11.61
N VAL A 40 -10.07 -16.06 -11.36
CA VAL A 40 -10.85 -17.00 -10.55
C VAL A 40 -11.06 -16.48 -9.13
N ILE A 41 -10.00 -15.98 -8.49
CA ILE A 41 -10.09 -15.39 -7.14
C ILE A 41 -11.00 -14.16 -7.17
N SER A 42 -10.91 -13.34 -8.21
CA SER A 42 -11.78 -12.17 -8.41
C SER A 42 -13.25 -12.57 -8.50
N LEU A 43 -13.56 -13.63 -9.25
CA LEU A 43 -14.92 -14.16 -9.41
C LEU A 43 -15.47 -14.73 -8.09
N ILE A 44 -14.67 -15.52 -7.38
CA ILE A 44 -15.04 -16.03 -6.05
C ILE A 44 -15.29 -14.88 -5.08
N SER A 45 -14.54 -13.79 -5.24
CA SER A 45 -14.60 -12.66 -4.32
C SER A 45 -15.92 -11.87 -4.39
N PHE A 46 -16.71 -12.02 -5.45
CA PHE A 46 -18.08 -11.49 -5.52
C PHE A 46 -19.05 -12.24 -4.60
N ILE A 47 -18.78 -13.51 -4.29
CA ILE A 47 -19.62 -14.35 -3.42
C ILE A 47 -19.15 -14.26 -1.97
N LYS A 48 -17.82 -14.28 -1.76
CA LYS A 48 -17.21 -14.13 -0.43
C LYS A 48 -16.14 -13.05 -0.50
N PRO A 49 -16.13 -12.01 0.34
CA PRO A 49 -15.14 -10.94 0.27
C PRO A 49 -13.74 -11.44 0.69
N ILE A 50 -13.08 -12.19 -0.20
CA ILE A 50 -11.69 -12.67 -0.08
C ILE A 50 -10.73 -11.63 -0.69
N TYR A 51 -11.26 -10.54 -1.26
CA TYR A 51 -10.52 -9.50 -1.98
C TYR A 51 -9.54 -8.74 -1.07
N PHE A 52 -8.34 -9.29 -0.92
CA PHE A 52 -7.17 -8.53 -0.56
C PHE A 52 -6.13 -8.65 -1.69
N PRO A 53 -5.78 -7.54 -2.35
CA PRO A 53 -4.72 -7.52 -3.37
C PRO A 53 -3.43 -8.22 -2.93
N ARG A 54 -3.14 -8.24 -1.62
CA ARG A 54 -1.98 -8.94 -1.03
C ARG A 54 -1.93 -10.43 -1.37
N TYR A 55 -3.07 -11.11 -1.50
CA TYR A 55 -3.10 -12.53 -1.82
C TYR A 55 -2.76 -12.81 -3.28
N LEU A 56 -2.78 -11.81 -4.16
CA LEU A 56 -2.47 -11.94 -5.58
C LEU A 56 -1.01 -11.57 -5.91
N ILE A 57 -0.19 -11.25 -4.90
CA ILE A 57 1.24 -10.90 -5.11
C ILE A 57 1.97 -12.05 -5.80
N PHE A 58 1.70 -13.32 -5.47
CA PHE A 58 2.39 -14.44 -6.12
C PHE A 58 2.06 -14.55 -7.62
N ALA A 59 0.88 -14.08 -8.05
CA ALA A 59 0.47 -14.09 -9.46
C ALA A 59 1.20 -13.02 -10.29
N THR A 60 1.76 -11.97 -9.65
CA THR A 60 2.51 -10.94 -10.39
C THR A 60 3.75 -11.51 -11.05
N VAL A 61 4.37 -12.55 -10.47
CA VAL A 61 5.53 -13.24 -11.05
C VAL A 61 5.16 -13.94 -12.35
N GLY A 62 4.08 -14.73 -12.34
CA GLY A 62 3.56 -15.38 -13.55
C GLY A 62 3.15 -14.38 -14.62
N PHE A 63 2.57 -13.26 -14.21
CA PHE A 63 2.21 -12.15 -15.09
C PHE A 63 3.43 -11.50 -15.77
N LEU A 64 4.53 -11.28 -15.02
CA LEU A 64 5.77 -10.75 -15.57
C LEU A 64 6.40 -11.72 -16.58
N PHE A 65 6.45 -13.02 -16.26
CA PHE A 65 6.96 -14.01 -17.21
C PHE A 65 6.12 -14.10 -18.48
N LEU A 66 4.80 -13.98 -18.38
CA LEU A 66 3.92 -13.92 -19.53
C LEU A 66 4.24 -12.71 -20.43
N ILE A 67 4.45 -11.52 -19.85
CA ILE A 67 4.83 -10.32 -20.61
C ILE A 67 6.19 -10.53 -21.29
N ILE A 68 7.19 -11.00 -20.56
CA ILE A 68 8.54 -11.25 -21.12
C ILE A 68 8.46 -12.24 -22.29
N PHE A 69 7.74 -13.35 -22.10
CA PHE A 69 7.53 -14.36 -23.14
C PHE A 69 6.87 -13.76 -24.40
N ILE A 70 5.85 -12.91 -24.23
CA ILE A 70 5.21 -12.22 -25.35
C ILE A 70 6.22 -11.31 -26.07
N PHE A 71 7.00 -10.53 -25.31
CA PHE A 71 7.99 -9.60 -25.86
C PHE A 71 9.11 -10.31 -26.63
N GLU A 72 9.54 -11.49 -26.18
CA GLU A 72 10.54 -12.30 -26.90
C GLU A 72 10.07 -12.79 -28.28
N LYS A 73 8.75 -12.95 -28.46
CA LYS A 73 8.15 -13.46 -29.69
C LYS A 73 7.72 -12.36 -30.67
N ILE A 74 7.82 -11.09 -30.28
CA ILE A 74 7.51 -9.93 -31.11
C ILE A 74 8.81 -9.46 -31.82
N ASN A 75 8.67 -8.85 -33.00
CA ASN A 75 9.81 -8.26 -33.70
C ASN A 75 10.45 -7.10 -32.89
N LEU A 76 11.72 -6.82 -33.15
CA LEU A 76 12.49 -5.84 -32.40
C LEU A 76 11.83 -4.44 -32.38
N TYR A 77 11.28 -4.01 -33.51
CA TYR A 77 10.67 -2.69 -33.66
C TYR A 77 9.40 -2.52 -32.81
N LEU A 78 8.44 -3.45 -32.91
CA LEU A 78 7.21 -3.38 -32.09
C LEU A 78 7.54 -3.59 -30.62
N ARG A 79 8.50 -4.46 -30.30
CA ARG A 79 8.99 -4.66 -28.93
C ARG A 79 9.52 -3.35 -28.34
N ALA A 80 10.36 -2.62 -29.08
CA ALA A 80 10.89 -1.33 -28.65
C ALA A 80 9.77 -0.31 -28.43
N ILE A 81 8.82 -0.19 -29.37
CA ILE A 81 7.67 0.72 -29.26
C ILE A 81 6.85 0.41 -27.99
N LEU A 82 6.46 -0.86 -27.80
CA LEU A 82 5.67 -1.27 -26.63
C LEU A 82 6.43 -1.03 -25.33
N PHE A 83 7.74 -1.28 -25.31
CA PHE A 83 8.57 -1.07 -24.14
C PHE A 83 8.70 0.43 -23.78
N THR A 84 8.89 1.30 -24.78
CA THR A 84 8.91 2.75 -24.58
C THR A 84 7.58 3.26 -24.02
N ILE A 85 6.45 2.77 -24.55
CA ILE A 85 5.12 3.14 -24.04
C ILE A 85 4.95 2.67 -22.59
N LEU A 86 5.38 1.44 -22.24
CA LEU A 86 5.37 0.96 -20.86
C LEU A 86 6.12 1.91 -19.93
N ILE A 87 7.34 2.29 -20.30
CA ILE A 87 8.18 3.21 -19.50
C ILE A 87 7.47 4.55 -19.31
N LEU A 88 6.91 5.14 -20.37
CA LEU A 88 6.18 6.41 -20.27
C LEU A 88 4.96 6.31 -19.35
N LEU A 89 4.19 5.23 -19.45
CA LEU A 89 3.06 4.97 -18.56
C LEU A 89 3.51 4.79 -17.11
N THR A 90 4.63 4.11 -16.88
CA THR A 90 5.20 3.94 -15.54
C THR A 90 5.61 5.30 -14.95
N PHE A 91 6.32 6.15 -15.69
CA PHE A 91 6.68 7.48 -15.21
C PHE A 91 5.46 8.36 -14.93
N ASN A 92 4.47 8.35 -15.82
CA ASN A 92 3.23 9.11 -15.61
C ASN A 92 2.48 8.62 -14.36
N TYR A 93 2.39 7.31 -14.16
CA TYR A 93 1.79 6.74 -12.95
C TYR A 93 2.55 7.13 -11.69
N GLN A 94 3.88 7.08 -11.71
CA GLN A 94 4.70 7.50 -10.56
C GLN A 94 4.53 8.98 -10.26
N LYS A 95 4.48 9.84 -11.28
CA LYS A 95 4.19 11.26 -11.12
C LYS A 95 2.84 11.48 -10.43
N LEU A 96 1.78 10.85 -10.92
CA LEU A 96 0.43 10.96 -10.32
C LEU A 96 0.41 10.45 -8.87
N LEU A 97 1.14 9.38 -8.59
CA LEU A 97 1.23 8.81 -7.25
C LEU A 97 1.95 9.76 -6.28
N ILE A 98 3.01 10.43 -6.74
CA ILE A 98 3.70 11.46 -5.95
C ILE A 98 2.81 12.69 -5.74
N GLU A 99 2.03 13.10 -6.74
CA GLU A 99 1.16 14.28 -6.61
C GLU A 99 -0.03 14.04 -5.67
N HIS A 100 -0.69 12.89 -5.76
CA HIS A 100 -1.96 12.64 -5.08
C HIS A 100 -1.84 11.78 -3.82
N ARG A 101 -0.75 11.02 -3.67
CA ARG A 101 -0.56 10.07 -2.55
C ARG A 101 0.76 10.28 -1.81
N LYS A 102 1.35 11.48 -1.90
CA LYS A 102 2.51 11.83 -1.08
C LYS A 102 2.15 11.66 0.39
N LYS A 103 2.88 10.78 1.08
CA LYS A 103 2.78 10.69 2.54
C LYS A 103 3.28 12.00 3.14
N ILE A 104 2.58 12.45 4.18
CA ILE A 104 2.96 13.63 4.94
C ILE A 104 4.24 13.33 5.71
N ASP A 105 5.10 14.35 5.84
CA ASP A 105 6.32 14.24 6.64
C ASP A 105 5.98 14.39 8.13
N ILE A 106 5.61 13.27 8.75
CA ILE A 106 5.29 13.17 10.18
C ILE A 106 6.54 13.38 11.06
N ASN A 107 7.75 13.20 10.53
CA ASN A 107 8.97 13.36 11.32
C ASN A 107 9.18 14.81 11.76
N LYS A 108 8.79 15.78 10.93
CA LYS A 108 8.89 17.20 11.26
C LYS A 108 8.08 17.57 12.52
N PRO A 109 6.74 17.38 12.58
CA PRO A 109 5.97 17.70 13.78
C PRO A 109 6.42 16.88 14.99
N LEU A 110 6.82 15.61 14.81
CA LEU A 110 7.34 14.81 15.93
C LEU A 110 8.64 15.37 16.51
N LYS A 111 9.56 15.89 15.69
CA LYS A 111 10.77 16.57 16.18
C LYS A 111 10.44 17.84 16.95
N GLU A 112 9.48 18.62 16.47
CA GLU A 112 9.00 19.83 17.15
C GLU A 112 8.35 19.49 18.50
N ILE A 113 7.43 18.52 18.53
CA ILE A 113 6.83 18.02 19.78
C ILE A 113 7.90 17.52 20.74
N LYS A 114 8.92 16.80 20.25
CA LYS A 114 10.01 16.30 21.09
C LYS A 114 10.80 17.41 21.78
N SER A 115 11.00 18.55 21.11
CA SER A 115 11.78 19.66 21.67
C SER A 115 10.99 20.49 22.70
N ILE A 116 9.67 20.59 22.55
CA ILE A 116 8.82 21.42 23.42
C ILE A 116 8.06 20.65 24.51
N SER A 117 7.92 19.32 24.38
CA SER A 117 7.19 18.48 25.34
C SER A 117 8.05 18.01 26.51
N ASN A 118 7.46 18.03 27.70
CA ASN A 118 8.03 17.43 28.91
C ASN A 118 7.78 15.92 28.95
N LYS A 119 8.54 15.19 29.78
CA LYS A 119 8.37 13.73 29.92
C LYS A 119 6.98 13.33 30.41
N ASN A 120 6.35 14.22 31.18
CA ASN A 120 5.03 13.99 31.74
C ASN A 120 3.92 14.32 30.74
N ASP A 121 4.18 15.10 29.69
CA ASP A 121 3.14 15.44 28.71
C ASP A 121 2.67 14.20 27.93
N LEU A 122 1.46 14.32 27.38
CA LEU A 122 0.81 13.26 26.61
C LEU A 122 0.94 13.56 25.12
N ILE A 123 1.17 12.53 24.31
CA ILE A 123 1.17 12.62 22.86
C ILE A 123 0.06 11.74 22.34
N TYR A 124 -0.86 12.34 21.59
CA TYR A 124 -2.00 11.68 20.99
C TYR A 124 -1.82 11.59 19.48
N THR A 125 -2.14 10.43 18.91
CA THR A 125 -1.98 10.12 17.49
C THR A 125 -3.12 9.23 17.02
N ASP A 126 -3.28 9.10 15.70
CA ASP A 126 -4.16 8.08 15.13
C ASP A 126 -3.53 6.68 15.21
N ASP A 127 -4.35 5.64 15.08
CA ASP A 127 -3.93 4.24 15.18
C ASP A 127 -2.95 3.84 14.06
N LEU A 128 -3.07 4.43 12.87
CA LEU A 128 -2.15 4.23 11.75
C LEU A 128 -0.73 4.77 12.03
N ASP A 129 -0.63 5.84 12.81
CA ASP A 129 0.63 6.54 13.08
C ASP A 129 1.21 6.20 14.46
N PHE A 130 0.53 5.35 15.24
CA PHE A 130 0.92 4.97 16.60
C PHE A 130 2.36 4.42 16.67
N PHE A 131 2.67 3.38 15.91
CA PHE A 131 4.01 2.78 15.93
C PHE A 131 5.09 3.71 15.37
N THR A 132 4.75 4.52 14.37
CA THR A 132 5.67 5.54 13.83
C THR A 132 6.00 6.58 14.90
N THR A 133 4.99 7.07 15.61
CA THR A 133 5.14 8.02 16.71
C THR A 133 5.99 7.42 17.84
N GLN A 134 5.71 6.16 18.22
CA GLN A 134 6.48 5.43 19.24
C GLN A 134 7.95 5.25 18.84
N TYR A 135 8.22 4.99 17.57
CA TYR A 135 9.57 4.85 17.05
C TYR A 135 10.40 6.14 17.19
N TYR A 136 9.81 7.31 16.85
CA TYR A 136 10.51 8.60 16.90
C TYR A 136 10.56 9.23 18.31
N LEU A 137 9.52 9.00 19.11
CA LEU A 137 9.35 9.56 20.46
C LEU A 137 9.54 8.50 21.56
N LYS A 138 10.62 7.72 21.46
CA LYS A 138 10.96 6.70 22.46
C LYS A 138 10.86 7.23 23.90
N ASN A 139 10.31 6.40 24.79
CA ASN A 139 10.13 6.69 26.22
C ASN A 139 9.21 7.89 26.53
N ARG A 140 8.27 8.21 25.63
CA ARG A 140 7.21 9.19 25.87
C ARG A 140 5.86 8.50 26.02
N ASN A 141 4.91 9.19 26.67
CA ASN A 141 3.57 8.68 26.89
C ASN A 141 2.72 8.93 25.63
N ILE A 142 2.59 7.90 24.80
CA ILE A 142 1.93 7.98 23.49
C ILE A 142 0.64 7.15 23.52
N TYR A 143 -0.46 7.76 23.10
CA TYR A 143 -1.77 7.12 23.09
C TYR A 143 -2.51 7.37 21.79
N ILE A 144 -3.44 6.48 21.49
CA ILE A 144 -4.43 6.66 20.45
C ILE A 144 -5.59 7.45 21.05
N TYR A 145 -6.01 8.50 20.35
CA TYR A 145 -7.05 9.42 20.83
C TYR A 145 -8.30 9.38 19.95
N GLY A 146 -9.48 9.46 20.59
CA GLY A 146 -10.76 9.60 19.91
C GLY A 146 -11.33 8.31 19.29
N LYS A 147 -10.79 7.15 19.67
CA LYS A 147 -11.29 5.82 19.26
C LYS A 147 -11.30 4.88 20.46
N SER A 148 -12.23 3.93 20.52
CA SER A 148 -12.12 2.84 21.49
C SER A 148 -11.12 1.80 20.99
N TYR A 149 -10.56 0.99 21.90
CA TYR A 149 -9.69 -0.12 21.51
C TYR A 149 -10.40 -1.11 20.58
N GLU A 150 -11.71 -1.25 20.71
CA GLU A 150 -12.48 -2.17 19.88
C GLU A 150 -12.65 -1.69 18.45
N ASP A 151 -12.60 -0.38 18.23
CA ASP A 151 -12.70 0.24 16.90
C ASP A 151 -11.39 0.18 16.10
N ILE A 152 -10.26 -0.17 16.74
CA ILE A 152 -8.98 -0.31 16.05
C ILE A 152 -9.04 -1.55 15.13
N PRO A 153 -8.78 -1.41 13.82
CA PRO A 153 -8.79 -2.55 12.93
C PRO A 153 -7.62 -3.51 13.23
N ALA A 154 -7.86 -4.82 13.16
CA ALA A 154 -6.83 -5.84 13.38
C ALA A 154 -5.62 -5.70 12.43
N TYR A 155 -5.85 -5.22 11.21
CA TYR A 155 -4.78 -5.01 10.22
C TYR A 155 -3.87 -3.81 10.52
N ASN A 156 -4.24 -2.94 11.47
CA ASN A 156 -3.40 -1.84 11.96
C ASN A 156 -2.48 -2.29 13.11
N GLY A 157 -2.35 -3.60 13.33
CA GLY A 157 -1.48 -4.13 14.39
C GLY A 157 -2.08 -4.01 15.79
N LYS A 158 -3.41 -3.94 15.93
CA LYS A 158 -4.15 -3.89 17.22
C LYS A 158 -3.58 -4.84 18.28
N VAL A 159 -3.20 -6.06 17.88
CA VAL A 159 -2.63 -7.08 18.78
C VAL A 159 -1.36 -6.61 19.51
N LEU A 160 -0.62 -5.68 18.92
CA LEU A 160 0.62 -5.12 19.47
C LEU A 160 0.37 -3.80 20.25
N ILE A 161 -0.86 -3.31 20.28
CA ILE A 161 -1.26 -2.09 20.98
C ILE A 161 -1.95 -2.53 22.26
N SER A 162 -1.48 -2.09 23.44
CA SER A 162 -2.18 -2.40 24.68
C SER A 162 -3.39 -1.49 24.86
N LYS A 163 -4.41 -1.99 25.56
CA LYS A 163 -5.66 -1.24 25.83
C LYS A 163 -5.40 0.07 26.59
N GLU A 164 -4.34 0.11 27.41
CA GLU A 164 -3.91 1.29 28.16
C GLU A 164 -3.32 2.41 27.28
N ASN A 165 -2.89 2.09 26.06
CA ASN A 165 -2.43 3.06 25.06
C ASN A 165 -3.57 3.68 24.26
N VAL A 166 -4.83 3.51 24.69
CA VAL A 166 -6.00 4.18 24.12
C VAL A 166 -6.60 5.11 25.18
N ALA A 167 -6.71 6.40 24.85
CA ALA A 167 -7.19 7.41 25.78
C ALA A 167 -8.26 8.29 25.12
N ASN A 168 -9.32 8.61 25.85
CA ASN A 168 -10.40 9.47 25.36
C ASN A 168 -10.47 10.82 26.09
N ASN A 169 -9.66 11.01 27.13
CA ASN A 169 -9.72 12.19 27.99
C ASN A 169 -8.42 12.99 27.86
N LEU A 170 -8.56 14.31 27.80
CA LEU A 170 -7.44 15.25 27.86
C LEU A 170 -6.88 15.35 29.29
N PRO A 171 -5.59 15.67 29.46
CA PRO A 171 -5.00 15.89 30.78
C PRO A 171 -5.42 17.24 31.38
N PHE A 172 -5.38 17.33 32.71
CA PHE A 172 -5.54 18.59 33.43
C PHE A 172 -4.24 19.40 33.48
N TYR A 173 -4.34 20.73 33.40
CA TYR A 173 -3.21 21.65 33.58
C TYR A 173 -2.51 21.39 34.94
N PRO A 174 -1.15 21.41 35.01
CA PRO A 174 -0.18 21.90 34.03
C PRO A 174 0.26 20.90 32.96
N ARG A 175 -0.28 19.66 32.97
CA ARG A 175 0.06 18.64 31.98
C ARG A 175 -0.63 18.94 30.66
N LYS A 176 0.11 18.88 29.56
CA LYS A 176 -0.41 19.19 28.22
C LYS A 176 -0.53 17.91 27.38
N ALA A 177 -1.47 17.92 26.44
CA ALA A 177 -1.59 16.93 25.38
C ALA A 177 -1.20 17.54 24.04
N PHE A 178 -0.34 16.84 23.30
CA PHE A 178 0.02 17.14 21.92
C PHE A 178 -0.78 16.20 21.01
N ILE A 179 -1.80 16.72 20.33
CA ILE A 179 -2.65 15.92 19.43
C ILE A 179 -2.16 16.05 18.00
N MET A 180 -1.72 14.94 17.42
CA MET A 180 -1.25 14.89 16.04
C MET A 180 -2.42 14.63 15.08
N ASN A 181 -2.59 15.56 14.14
CA ASN A 181 -3.61 15.46 13.11
C ASN A 181 -3.09 14.71 11.89
N SER A 182 -4.00 14.11 11.14
CA SER A 182 -3.70 13.37 9.90
C SER A 182 -3.09 14.23 8.79
N ASN A 183 -3.16 15.56 8.90
CA ASN A 183 -2.55 16.52 7.97
C ASN A 183 -1.10 16.89 8.34
N GLY A 184 -0.52 16.30 9.39
CA GLY A 184 0.84 16.58 9.86
C GLY A 184 0.99 17.84 10.70
N GLN A 185 -0.11 18.46 11.10
CA GLN A 185 -0.14 19.50 12.12
C GLN A 185 -0.42 18.89 13.50
N TYR A 186 -0.18 19.65 14.56
CA TYR A 186 -0.58 19.24 15.90
C TYR A 186 -1.22 20.40 16.67
N THR A 187 -2.09 20.07 17.62
CA THR A 187 -2.64 21.01 18.60
C THR A 187 -2.10 20.71 19.99
N ILE A 188 -2.10 21.72 20.86
CA ILE A 188 -1.71 21.59 22.27
C ILE A 188 -2.93 21.93 23.12
N GLU A 189 -3.40 20.97 23.90
CA GLU A 189 -4.64 21.09 24.68
C GLU A 189 -4.47 20.59 26.12
N ALA A 190 -5.24 21.18 27.03
CA ALA A 190 -5.35 20.77 28.42
C ALA A 190 -6.70 21.24 28.98
N ILE A 191 -7.25 20.49 29.95
CA ILE A 191 -8.43 20.88 30.71
C ILE A 191 -7.98 21.80 31.85
N TYR A 192 -8.70 22.91 32.05
CA TYR A 192 -8.50 23.87 33.14
C TYR A 192 -9.39 23.57 34.33
#